data_AF-A0A0C4FBZ7-F1
#
_entry.id   AF-A0A0C4FBZ7-F1
#
_cell.length_a   1.000
_cell.length_b   1.000
_cell.length_c   1.000
_cell.angle_alpha   90.00
_cell.angle_beta   90.00
_cell.angle_gamma   90.00
#
_symmetry.space_group_name_H-M   'P 1'
#
loop_
_entity.id
_entity.type
_entity.pdbx_description
1 polymer ?
#
loop_
_entity_poly.entity_id
_entity_poly.type
_entity_poly.pdbx_seq_one_letter_code
_entity_poly.pdbx_strand_id
1 'polypeptide(L)'
;LRTQQKRLPHLPQPPNLICPQTRQHNYQLWLCRILKENTVDSCAEGAWKVRRYKCLGVMLCNNDSCDYTGPPPTGRGKIREFLDAKLPCEGSAGECPGTVYWKECKGTCIRFDTHKETGWGLMRHHGYHDHPWPTAKKADPLSRAEFSEEIKKNPKASALELKVGAPNPDATHQAFTSVVDIHESFGNSDQLRYLRREILRELNLGLRIRVQV
;
A
#
# COMPACT_ATOMS: atom_id res chain seq x y z
N LEU A 1 31.16 28.43 24.55
CA LEU A 1 29.75 28.31 24.14
C LEU A 1 29.66 27.36 22.94
N ARG A 2 29.54 26.05 23.20
CA ARG A 2 29.25 25.01 22.19
C ARG A 2 27.89 24.44 22.54
N THR A 3 26.87 24.79 21.78
CA THR A 3 25.53 24.24 21.91
C THR A 3 25.51 22.84 21.30
N GLN A 4 25.27 21.85 22.15
CA GLN A 4 25.10 20.46 21.74
C GLN A 4 23.74 20.26 21.07
N GLN A 5 23.74 19.87 19.79
CA GLN A 5 22.58 19.22 19.19
C GLN A 5 22.56 17.75 19.63
N LYS A 6 21.55 17.41 20.43
CA LYS A 6 21.23 16.02 20.80
C LYS A 6 20.98 15.21 19.52
N ARG A 7 21.88 14.26 19.23
CA ARG A 7 21.68 13.18 18.27
C ARG A 7 20.57 12.27 18.79
N LEU A 8 19.49 12.13 18.04
CA LEU A 8 18.58 10.99 18.15
C LEU A 8 19.23 9.77 17.46
N PRO A 9 19.06 8.55 17.99
CA PRO A 9 19.86 7.40 17.62
C PRO A 9 19.56 6.91 16.20
N HIS A 10 20.64 6.54 15.53
CA HIS A 10 20.70 5.89 14.23
C HIS A 10 19.73 4.70 14.15
N LEU A 11 18.68 4.81 13.33
CA LEU A 11 17.95 3.64 12.86
C LEU A 11 18.80 2.91 11.82
N PRO A 12 18.91 1.57 11.89
CA PRO A 12 19.77 0.81 11.01
C PRO A 12 19.27 0.90 9.56
N GLN A 13 20.19 1.18 8.63
CA GLN A 13 19.92 0.99 7.21
C GLN A 13 19.58 -0.49 6.98
N PRO A 14 18.51 -0.83 6.23
CA PRO A 14 18.21 -2.22 5.96
C PRO A 14 19.36 -2.85 5.13
N PRO A 15 19.83 -4.06 5.49
CA PRO A 15 20.85 -4.75 4.71
C PRO A 15 20.35 -5.03 3.29
N ASN A 16 21.29 -5.14 2.34
CA ASN A 16 20.99 -5.55 0.96
C ASN A 16 20.26 -6.91 0.97
N LEU A 17 18.95 -6.90 0.76
CA LEU A 17 18.13 -8.11 0.80
C LEU A 17 18.18 -8.82 -0.56
N ILE A 18 18.58 -10.09 -0.53
CA ILE A 18 18.55 -11.03 -1.65
C ILE A 18 17.14 -11.63 -1.72
N CYS A 19 16.48 -11.52 -2.88
CA CYS A 19 15.07 -11.94 -3.00
C CYS A 19 14.77 -12.70 -4.31
N PRO A 20 14.21 -13.93 -4.24
CA PRO A 20 13.69 -14.63 -5.41
C PRO A 20 12.41 -13.99 -5.97
N GLN A 21 12.14 -14.21 -7.27
CA GLN A 21 11.09 -13.53 -8.06
C GLN A 21 9.66 -13.68 -7.48
N THR A 22 9.31 -14.82 -6.89
CA THR A 22 8.00 -15.06 -6.26
C THR A 22 7.77 -14.23 -5.00
N ARG A 23 8.84 -13.83 -4.30
CA ARG A 23 8.76 -12.91 -3.17
C ARG A 23 8.89 -11.44 -3.57
N GLN A 24 9.28 -11.11 -4.80
CA GLN A 24 9.42 -9.71 -5.24
C GLN A 24 8.10 -8.93 -5.16
N HIS A 25 6.96 -9.57 -5.42
CA HIS A 25 5.64 -8.94 -5.21
C HIS A 25 5.38 -8.62 -3.73
N ASN A 26 5.80 -9.50 -2.82
CA ASN A 26 5.64 -9.28 -1.37
C ASN A 26 6.67 -8.29 -0.82
N TYR A 27 7.90 -8.22 -1.31
CA TYR A 27 8.87 -7.18 -0.93
C TYR A 27 8.61 -5.83 -1.61
N GLN A 28 7.97 -5.81 -2.79
CA GLN A 28 7.38 -4.59 -3.35
C GLN A 28 6.32 -4.01 -2.40
N LEU A 29 5.59 -4.86 -1.68
CA LEU A 29 4.63 -4.46 -0.66
C LEU A 29 5.30 -4.11 0.68
N TRP A 30 6.38 -4.80 1.05
CA TRP A 30 6.98 -4.75 2.40
C TRP A 30 8.09 -3.70 2.58
N LEU A 31 8.92 -3.43 1.56
CA LEU A 31 10.01 -2.44 1.64
C LEU A 31 9.69 -1.13 0.93
N CYS A 32 8.51 -1.03 0.29
CA CYS A 32 8.31 -0.02 -0.73
C CYS A 32 6.88 0.35 -1.07
N ARG A 33 6.13 0.78 -0.06
CA ARG A 33 4.99 1.71 -0.21
C ARG A 33 5.43 3.13 -0.66
N ILE A 34 6.52 3.20 -1.42
CA ILE A 34 7.02 4.40 -2.07
C ILE A 34 6.29 4.52 -3.41
N LEU A 35 5.82 5.72 -3.70
CA LEU A 35 5.14 6.06 -4.93
C LEU A 35 6.20 6.38 -5.96
N LYS A 36 6.13 5.67 -7.08
CA LYS A 36 7.28 5.52 -7.96
C LYS A 36 6.89 5.79 -9.39
N GLU A 37 7.76 6.51 -10.08
CA GLU A 37 7.91 6.38 -11.52
C GLU A 37 8.84 5.21 -11.83
N ASN A 38 8.50 4.43 -12.85
CA ASN A 38 9.27 3.27 -13.29
C ASN A 38 10.01 3.59 -14.60
N THR A 39 11.30 3.28 -14.62
CA THR A 39 12.08 3.18 -15.87
C THR A 39 12.60 1.75 -15.99
N VAL A 40 12.44 1.16 -17.17
CA VAL A 40 12.89 -0.20 -17.46
C VAL A 40 13.99 -0.10 -18.49
N ASP A 41 15.19 -0.52 -18.10
CA ASP A 41 16.35 -0.60 -18.99
C ASP A 41 16.85 -2.05 -19.03
N SER A 42 17.35 -2.48 -20.18
CA SER A 42 18.11 -3.72 -20.32
C SER A 42 19.59 -3.37 -20.53
N CYS A 43 20.49 -3.85 -19.67
CA CYS A 43 21.93 -3.67 -19.83
C CYS A 43 22.69 -4.99 -19.61
N ALA A 44 23.85 -5.10 -20.30
CA ALA A 44 24.74 -6.26 -20.44
C ALA A 44 24.07 -7.48 -21.09
N GLU A 45 24.28 -7.60 -22.41
CA GLU A 45 23.93 -8.77 -23.26
C GLU A 45 22.48 -9.29 -23.13
N GLY A 46 21.59 -8.47 -22.59
CA GLY A 46 20.20 -8.85 -22.35
C GLY A 46 19.99 -9.86 -21.22
N ALA A 47 21.01 -10.27 -20.45
CA ALA A 47 20.85 -11.24 -19.36
C ALA A 47 20.10 -10.66 -18.13
N TRP A 48 20.15 -9.33 -17.95
CA TRP A 48 19.54 -8.65 -16.81
C TRP A 48 18.42 -7.69 -17.22
N LYS A 49 17.35 -7.67 -16.43
CA LYS A 49 16.27 -6.70 -16.48
C LYS A 49 16.41 -5.74 -15.30
N VAL A 50 16.68 -4.47 -15.59
CA VAL A 50 16.83 -3.44 -14.57
C VAL A 50 15.56 -2.62 -14.46
N ARG A 51 15.02 -2.49 -13.25
CA ARG A 51 13.91 -1.59 -12.94
C ARG A 51 14.38 -0.55 -11.94
N ARG A 52 14.25 0.73 -12.28
CA ARG A 52 14.51 1.83 -11.35
C ARG A 52 13.21 2.49 -10.93
N TYR A 53 13.18 2.88 -9.68
CA TYR A 53 12.04 3.47 -9.01
C TYR A 53 12.52 4.66 -8.20
N LYS A 54 11.99 5.85 -8.46
CA LYS A 54 12.27 7.05 -7.66
C LYS A 54 11.19 7.25 -6.61
N CYS A 55 11.55 7.82 -5.46
CA CYS A 55 10.55 8.26 -4.51
C CYS A 55 9.92 9.57 -4.97
N LEU A 56 8.59 9.60 -5.09
CA LEU A 56 7.86 10.82 -5.38
C LEU A 56 7.68 11.69 -4.12
N GLY A 57 7.82 11.14 -2.93
CA GLY A 57 7.55 11.84 -1.66
C GLY A 57 6.15 11.58 -1.14
N VAL A 58 5.52 12.60 -0.56
CA VAL A 58 4.25 12.48 0.20
C VAL A 58 3.37 13.71 0.00
N MET A 59 2.04 13.52 0.05
CA MET A 59 1.07 14.60 0.09
C MET A 59 0.75 14.94 1.55
N LEU A 60 0.87 16.20 1.94
CA LEU A 60 0.67 16.66 3.32
C LEU A 60 -0.40 17.74 3.38
N CYS A 61 -1.07 17.85 4.52
CA CYS A 61 -1.91 18.99 4.82
C CYS A 61 -1.07 20.19 5.27
N ASN A 62 -1.46 21.40 4.89
CA ASN A 62 -0.84 22.64 5.38
C ASN A 62 -1.29 23.06 6.78
N ASN A 63 -2.29 22.38 7.36
CA ASN A 63 -2.71 22.61 8.74
C ASN A 63 -1.87 21.77 9.70
N ASP A 64 -1.14 22.42 10.60
CA ASP A 64 -0.25 21.77 11.58
C ASP A 64 -0.97 20.81 12.53
N SER A 65 -2.29 20.98 12.73
CA SER A 65 -3.10 20.09 13.55
C SER A 65 -3.60 18.85 12.80
N CYS A 66 -3.32 18.73 11.49
CA CYS A 66 -3.78 17.64 10.64
C CYS A 66 -2.62 16.69 10.31
N ASP A 67 -2.80 15.40 10.63
CA ASP A 67 -1.83 14.33 10.40
C ASP A 67 -1.99 13.63 9.04
N TYR A 68 -2.73 14.25 8.11
CA TYR A 68 -2.96 13.71 6.79
C TYR A 68 -1.64 13.48 6.03
N THR A 69 -1.40 12.23 5.65
CA THR A 69 -0.25 11.81 4.84
C THR A 69 -0.72 10.99 3.65
N GLY A 70 -1.11 11.67 2.56
CA GLY A 70 -1.62 11.02 1.36
C GLY A 70 -0.51 10.49 0.44
N PRO A 71 -0.75 9.40 -0.31
CA PRO A 71 0.15 8.99 -1.37
C PRO A 71 0.06 9.96 -2.59
N PRO A 72 1.17 10.58 -3.09
CA PRO A 72 1.18 11.25 -4.38
C PRO A 72 0.70 10.39 -5.57
N PRO A 73 -0.06 10.97 -6.51
CA PRO A 73 -0.39 10.33 -7.78
C PRO A 73 0.86 9.91 -8.56
N THR A 74 0.86 8.69 -9.11
CA THR A 74 2.03 8.14 -9.84
C THR A 74 2.00 8.37 -11.35
N GLY A 75 0.91 8.91 -11.88
CA GLY A 75 0.78 9.20 -13.32
C GLY A 75 1.61 10.42 -13.72
N ARG A 76 2.19 10.39 -14.93
CA ARG A 76 2.91 11.54 -15.49
C ARG A 76 2.00 12.77 -15.48
N GLY A 77 2.49 13.89 -14.93
CA GLY A 77 1.74 15.14 -14.82
C GLY A 77 0.65 15.16 -13.74
N LYS A 78 0.26 14.01 -13.18
CA LYS A 78 -0.87 13.93 -12.23
C LYS A 78 -0.63 14.65 -10.91
N ILE A 79 0.62 14.75 -10.46
CA ILE A 79 0.94 15.55 -9.27
C ILE A 79 0.64 17.03 -9.53
N ARG A 80 0.99 17.55 -10.71
CA ARG A 80 0.72 18.96 -11.05
C ARG A 80 -0.78 19.21 -11.17
N GLU A 81 -1.49 18.35 -11.92
CA GLU A 81 -2.95 18.42 -12.03
C GLU A 81 -3.64 18.38 -10.65
N PHE A 82 -3.15 17.55 -9.73
CA PHE A 82 -3.67 17.48 -8.36
C PHE A 82 -3.47 18.79 -7.60
N LEU A 83 -2.29 19.40 -7.70
CA LEU A 83 -1.98 20.67 -7.04
C LEU A 83 -2.79 21.83 -7.64
N ASP A 84 -2.97 21.83 -8.97
CA ASP A 84 -3.76 22.84 -9.69
C ASP A 84 -5.25 22.78 -9.32
N ALA A 85 -5.76 21.57 -9.04
CA ALA A 85 -7.14 21.36 -8.60
C ALA A 85 -7.43 21.90 -7.19
N LYS A 86 -6.40 22.22 -6.39
CA LYS A 86 -6.51 22.74 -5.01
C LYS A 86 -7.54 21.97 -4.17
N LEU A 87 -7.44 20.65 -4.18
CA LEU A 87 -8.40 19.80 -3.49
C LEU A 87 -8.32 20.04 -1.96
N PRO A 88 -9.48 20.03 -1.28
CA PRO A 88 -9.51 20.10 0.17
C PRO A 88 -8.82 18.87 0.78
N CYS A 89 -8.32 19.02 1.99
CA CYS A 89 -7.74 17.91 2.73
C CYS A 89 -8.84 16.89 3.09
N GLU A 90 -8.61 15.62 2.72
CA GLU A 90 -9.46 14.50 3.13
C GLU A 90 -9.27 14.11 4.61
N GLY A 91 -8.27 14.70 5.27
CA GLY A 91 -8.04 14.54 6.71
C GLY A 91 -9.26 14.95 7.52
N SER A 92 -9.45 14.31 8.68
CA SER A 92 -10.64 14.50 9.52
C SER A 92 -11.95 14.28 8.75
N ALA A 93 -12.01 13.22 7.92
CA ALA A 93 -13.17 12.89 7.08
C ALA A 93 -13.63 14.03 6.14
N GLY A 94 -12.70 14.89 5.71
CA GLY A 94 -12.99 16.03 4.84
C GLY A 94 -13.43 17.30 5.56
N GLU A 95 -13.44 17.31 6.89
CA GLU A 95 -13.75 18.50 7.70
C GLU A 95 -12.54 19.43 7.87
N CYS A 96 -11.33 18.96 7.51
CA CYS A 96 -10.14 19.76 7.64
C CYS A 96 -10.18 20.96 6.67
N PRO A 97 -10.07 22.22 7.15
CA PRO A 97 -10.07 23.40 6.29
C PRO A 97 -8.76 23.56 5.49
N GLY A 98 -7.78 22.67 5.72
CA GLY A 98 -6.48 22.72 5.10
C GLY A 98 -6.49 22.32 3.63
N THR A 99 -5.44 22.71 2.92
CA THR A 99 -5.17 22.32 1.54
C THR A 99 -4.00 21.36 1.50
N VAL A 100 -4.07 20.40 0.59
CA VAL A 100 -3.02 19.40 0.40
C VAL A 100 -1.90 19.97 -0.49
N TYR A 101 -0.66 19.82 -0.07
CA TYR A 101 0.53 20.14 -0.85
C TYR A 101 1.46 18.93 -1.00
N TRP A 102 2.36 18.99 -1.98
CA TRP A 102 3.30 17.92 -2.25
C TRP A 102 4.67 18.21 -1.64
N LYS A 103 5.15 17.32 -0.76
CA LYS A 103 6.54 17.30 -0.29
C LYS A 103 7.33 16.30 -1.14
N GLU A 104 8.05 16.82 -2.13
CA GLU A 104 8.91 16.03 -3.02
C GLU A 104 10.05 15.34 -2.24
N CYS A 105 10.29 14.06 -2.52
CA CYS A 105 11.48 13.35 -2.03
C CYS A 105 12.63 13.46 -3.04
N LYS A 106 13.72 14.13 -2.65
CA LYS A 106 14.89 14.30 -3.50
C LYS A 106 15.96 13.28 -3.15
N GLY A 107 16.54 12.66 -4.18
CA GLY A 107 17.74 11.82 -4.04
C GLY A 107 17.51 10.38 -3.58
N THR A 108 16.25 9.95 -3.37
CA THR A 108 15.97 8.57 -2.97
C THR A 108 15.45 7.73 -4.13
N CYS A 109 16.12 6.61 -4.39
CA CYS A 109 15.76 5.69 -5.45
C CYS A 109 16.05 4.23 -5.08
N ILE A 110 15.35 3.32 -5.74
CA ILE A 110 15.52 1.89 -5.61
C ILE A 110 15.66 1.28 -6.98
N ARG A 111 16.57 0.32 -7.07
CA ARG A 111 16.88 -0.43 -8.27
C ARG A 111 16.69 -1.92 -8.01
N PHE A 112 15.99 -2.59 -8.92
CA PHE A 112 15.89 -4.04 -8.97
C PHE A 112 16.59 -4.53 -10.23
N ASP A 113 17.63 -5.34 -10.04
CA ASP A 113 18.31 -6.06 -11.12
C ASP A 113 17.83 -7.50 -11.08
N THR A 114 17.08 -7.94 -12.10
CA THR A 114 16.57 -9.32 -12.19
C THR A 114 17.26 -10.06 -13.31
N HIS A 115 17.94 -11.16 -12.99
CA HIS A 115 18.49 -12.07 -13.97
C HIS A 115 17.36 -12.79 -14.69
N LYS A 116 17.35 -12.75 -16.03
CA LYS A 116 16.22 -13.24 -16.81
C LYS A 116 16.07 -14.76 -16.77
N GLU A 117 17.18 -15.49 -16.83
CA GLU A 117 17.15 -16.96 -16.92
C GLU A 117 16.83 -17.61 -15.58
N THR A 118 17.46 -17.13 -14.51
CA THR A 118 17.37 -17.77 -13.19
C THR A 118 16.35 -17.10 -12.28
N GLY A 119 15.83 -15.93 -12.64
CA GLY A 119 14.87 -15.16 -11.85
C GLY A 119 15.44 -14.52 -10.59
N TRP A 120 16.75 -14.63 -10.35
CA TRP A 120 17.42 -14.03 -9.19
C TRP A 120 17.38 -12.51 -9.27
N GLY A 121 17.06 -11.88 -8.13
CA GLY A 121 16.93 -10.44 -8.04
C GLY A 121 17.88 -9.83 -7.01
N LEU A 122 18.53 -8.73 -7.37
CA LEU A 122 19.23 -7.85 -6.46
C LEU A 122 18.45 -6.54 -6.27
N MET A 123 18.12 -6.22 -5.01
CA MET A 123 17.55 -4.93 -4.64
C MET A 123 18.66 -4.02 -4.14
N ARG A 124 18.71 -2.78 -4.64
CA ARG A 124 19.59 -1.73 -4.16
C ARG A 124 18.76 -0.50 -3.82
N HIS A 125 18.92 0.01 -2.60
CA HIS A 125 18.36 1.30 -2.18
C HIS A 125 19.48 2.34 -2.13
N HIS A 126 19.17 3.57 -2.52
CA HIS A 126 20.07 4.70 -2.43
C HIS A 126 19.28 5.93 -1.96
N GLY A 127 19.88 6.72 -1.07
CA GLY A 127 19.31 7.97 -0.58
C GLY A 127 18.69 7.85 0.82
N TYR A 128 18.02 8.91 1.25
CA TYR A 128 17.37 9.01 2.56
C TYR A 128 16.00 9.70 2.43
N HIS A 129 15.00 9.12 3.09
CA HIS A 129 13.64 9.67 3.10
C HIS A 129 13.49 10.73 4.19
N ASP A 130 13.60 12.00 3.81
CA ASP A 130 13.28 13.13 4.70
C ASP A 130 11.81 13.57 4.54
N HIS A 131 10.90 12.63 4.77
CA HIS A 131 9.46 12.88 4.79
C HIS A 131 8.76 11.79 5.59
N PRO A 132 7.57 12.05 6.14
CA PRO A 132 6.77 11.00 6.77
C PRO A 132 6.35 9.96 5.72
N TRP A 133 6.08 8.76 6.20
CA TRP A 133 5.54 7.70 5.36
C TRP A 133 4.10 8.03 4.98
N PRO A 134 3.72 7.92 3.69
CA PRO A 134 2.33 8.07 3.29
C PRO A 134 1.47 6.96 3.88
N THR A 135 0.24 7.29 4.29
CA THR A 135 -0.81 6.34 4.62
C THR A 135 -1.04 5.40 3.45
N ALA A 136 -1.08 4.12 3.76
CA ALA A 136 -1.16 3.10 2.74
C ALA A 136 -2.61 2.90 2.29
N LYS A 137 -2.86 3.10 1.00
CA LYS A 137 -4.17 2.81 0.39
C LYS A 137 -4.59 1.33 0.48
N LYS A 138 -3.63 0.42 0.71
CA LYS A 138 -3.90 -1.03 0.76
C LYS A 138 -3.78 -1.51 2.21
N ALA A 139 -4.76 -2.33 2.61
CA ALA A 139 -4.72 -3.07 3.86
C ALA A 139 -3.36 -3.72 4.08
N ASP A 140 -2.85 -3.59 5.30
CA ASP A 140 -1.62 -4.25 5.72
C ASP A 140 -1.86 -5.76 5.97
N PRO A 141 -0.80 -6.55 6.18
CA PRO A 141 -0.92 -7.98 6.39
C PRO A 141 -1.78 -8.38 7.59
N LEU A 142 -1.83 -7.57 8.65
CA LEU A 142 -2.66 -7.84 9.83
C LEU A 142 -4.14 -7.64 9.51
N SER A 143 -4.51 -6.50 8.91
CA SER A 143 -5.89 -6.29 8.43
C SER A 143 -6.33 -7.34 7.42
N ARG A 144 -5.42 -7.82 6.55
CA ARG A 144 -5.72 -8.95 5.63
C ARG A 144 -5.95 -10.26 6.39
N ALA A 145 -5.18 -10.52 7.45
CA ALA A 145 -5.35 -11.70 8.28
C ALA A 145 -6.68 -11.67 9.05
N GLU A 146 -7.02 -10.53 9.67
CA GLU A 146 -8.31 -10.33 10.33
C GLU A 146 -9.48 -10.49 9.36
N PHE A 147 -9.37 -9.91 8.16
CA PHE A 147 -10.35 -10.11 7.10
C PHE A 147 -10.47 -11.59 6.68
N SER A 148 -9.35 -12.33 6.66
CA SER A 148 -9.37 -13.76 6.40
C SER A 148 -10.09 -14.55 7.50
N GLU A 149 -9.95 -14.16 8.76
CA GLU A 149 -10.72 -14.78 9.86
C GLU A 149 -12.21 -14.48 9.73
N GLU A 150 -12.60 -13.28 9.29
CA GLU A 150 -14.00 -12.96 9.04
C GLU A 150 -14.59 -13.77 7.89
N ILE A 151 -13.83 -13.98 6.81
CA ILE A 151 -14.23 -14.90 5.73
C ILE A 151 -14.36 -16.34 6.22
N LYS A 152 -13.51 -16.80 7.14
CA LYS A 152 -13.62 -18.17 7.70
C LYS A 152 -14.92 -18.37 8.48
N LYS A 153 -15.39 -17.34 9.20
CA LYS A 153 -16.67 -17.38 9.94
C LYS A 153 -17.85 -17.56 8.98
N ASN A 154 -17.85 -16.84 7.85
CA ASN A 154 -18.90 -16.97 6.84
C ASN A 154 -18.34 -16.97 5.40
N PRO A 155 -17.87 -18.14 4.90
CA PRO A 155 -17.26 -18.23 3.57
C PRO A 155 -18.23 -17.94 2.42
N LYS A 156 -19.54 -18.04 2.68
CA LYS A 156 -20.60 -17.82 1.69
C LYS A 156 -21.01 -16.35 1.57
N ALA A 157 -20.76 -15.53 2.58
CA ALA A 157 -21.06 -14.10 2.55
C ALA A 157 -20.49 -13.45 1.29
N SER A 158 -21.30 -12.71 0.57
CA SER A 158 -20.91 -11.92 -0.59
C SER A 158 -20.09 -10.70 -0.16
N ALA A 159 -19.38 -10.09 -1.10
CA ALA A 159 -18.64 -8.85 -0.82
C ALA A 159 -19.56 -7.72 -0.35
N LEU A 160 -20.79 -7.66 -0.85
CA LEU A 160 -21.76 -6.63 -0.43
C LEU A 160 -22.22 -6.86 1.01
N GLU A 161 -22.55 -8.11 1.36
CA GLU A 161 -22.92 -8.49 2.74
C GLU A 161 -21.78 -8.23 3.73
N LEU A 162 -20.54 -8.53 3.36
CA LEU A 162 -19.37 -8.24 4.19
C LEU A 162 -19.17 -6.72 4.39
N LYS A 163 -19.39 -5.92 3.34
CA LYS A 163 -19.23 -4.47 3.37
C LYS A 163 -20.33 -3.77 4.19
N VAL A 164 -21.58 -4.17 4.03
CA VAL A 164 -22.72 -3.57 4.74
C VAL A 164 -22.83 -4.11 6.17
N GLY A 165 -22.33 -5.33 6.38
CA GLY A 165 -22.60 -6.12 7.57
C GLY A 165 -23.93 -6.87 7.44
N ALA A 166 -24.05 -8.00 8.13
CA ALA A 166 -25.30 -8.73 8.23
C ALA A 166 -26.10 -8.24 9.45
N PRO A 167 -27.42 -8.04 9.33
CA PRO A 167 -28.22 -7.72 10.50
C PRO A 167 -28.22 -8.88 11.49
N ASN A 168 -27.87 -8.60 12.74
CA ASN A 168 -28.03 -9.55 13.83
C ASN A 168 -29.52 -9.51 14.26
N PRO A 169 -30.31 -10.56 13.98
CA PRO A 169 -31.74 -10.56 14.30
C PRO A 169 -32.00 -10.48 15.82
N ASP A 170 -31.03 -10.87 16.64
CA ASP A 170 -31.17 -10.93 18.11
C ASP A 170 -30.63 -9.67 18.83
N ALA A 171 -29.98 -8.75 18.12
CA ALA A 171 -29.38 -7.56 18.71
C ALA A 171 -29.82 -6.28 17.98
N THR A 172 -30.98 -5.76 18.39
CA THR A 172 -31.62 -4.57 17.79
C THR A 172 -30.80 -3.26 17.95
N HIS A 173 -29.79 -3.26 18.81
CA HIS A 173 -28.97 -2.09 19.17
C HIS A 173 -27.47 -2.25 18.90
N GLN A 174 -27.02 -3.37 18.34
CA GLN A 174 -25.60 -3.60 18.09
C GLN A 174 -25.24 -3.15 16.66
N ALA A 175 -24.19 -2.33 16.53
CA ALA A 175 -23.69 -1.91 15.23
C ALA A 175 -23.33 -3.14 14.39
N PHE A 176 -23.66 -3.13 13.10
CA PHE A 176 -23.29 -4.20 12.19
C PHE A 176 -21.76 -4.29 12.10
N THR A 177 -21.19 -5.48 12.30
CA THR A 177 -19.75 -5.67 12.07
C THR A 177 -19.48 -5.60 10.57
N SER A 178 -18.95 -4.47 10.12
CA SER A 178 -18.53 -4.29 8.74
C SER A 178 -17.04 -4.57 8.61
N VAL A 179 -16.64 -5.20 7.51
CA VAL A 179 -15.20 -5.32 7.20
C VAL A 179 -14.57 -3.96 6.91
N VAL A 180 -15.35 -2.91 6.65
CA VAL A 180 -14.82 -1.54 6.48
C VAL A 180 -14.15 -1.04 7.76
N ASP A 181 -14.60 -1.51 8.93
CA ASP A 181 -14.00 -1.16 10.23
C ASP A 181 -12.62 -1.79 10.44
N ILE A 182 -12.32 -2.90 9.72
CA ILE A 182 -10.99 -3.54 9.75
C ILE A 182 -9.98 -2.68 8.98
N HIS A 183 -10.38 -2.17 7.81
CA HIS A 183 -9.55 -1.27 7.00
C HIS A 183 -10.39 -0.52 5.96
N GLU A 184 -10.15 0.79 5.81
CA GLU A 184 -10.87 1.68 4.88
C GLU A 184 -10.96 1.15 3.44
N SER A 185 -9.89 0.49 2.97
CA SER A 185 -9.82 -0.05 1.61
C SER A 185 -10.88 -1.13 1.32
N PHE A 186 -11.44 -1.76 2.35
CA PHE A 186 -12.51 -2.74 2.21
C PHE A 186 -13.88 -2.10 1.91
N GLY A 187 -13.99 -0.77 2.00
CA GLY A 187 -15.11 -0.02 1.46
C GLY A 187 -15.22 -0.06 -0.07
N ASN A 188 -14.13 -0.38 -0.78
CA ASN A 188 -14.18 -0.57 -2.23
C ASN A 188 -14.69 -1.99 -2.58
N SER A 189 -15.92 -2.07 -3.13
CA SER A 189 -16.59 -3.33 -3.43
C SER A 189 -15.84 -4.23 -4.42
N ASP A 190 -15.15 -3.65 -5.41
CA ASP A 190 -14.39 -4.41 -6.41
C ASP A 190 -13.10 -4.98 -5.81
N GLN A 191 -12.39 -4.15 -5.04
CA GLN A 191 -11.21 -4.58 -4.28
C GLN A 191 -11.58 -5.68 -3.29
N LEU A 192 -12.70 -5.53 -2.58
CA LEU A 192 -13.20 -6.52 -1.63
C LEU A 192 -13.56 -7.85 -2.31
N ARG A 193 -14.24 -7.80 -3.47
CA ARG A 193 -14.56 -9.01 -4.26
C ARG A 193 -13.31 -9.72 -4.74
N TYR A 194 -12.28 -8.98 -5.15
CA TYR A 194 -11.00 -9.55 -5.54
C TYR A 194 -10.32 -10.25 -4.35
N LEU A 195 -10.16 -9.54 -3.23
CA LEU A 195 -9.46 -10.06 -2.06
C LEU A 195 -10.18 -11.27 -1.46
N ARG A 196 -11.52 -11.25 -1.41
CA ARG A 196 -12.34 -12.40 -1.00
C ARG A 196 -12.07 -13.63 -1.86
N ARG A 197 -12.02 -13.49 -3.19
CA ARG A 197 -11.74 -14.62 -4.10
C ARG A 197 -10.36 -15.20 -3.86
N GLU A 198 -9.37 -14.34 -3.61
CA GLU A 198 -8.01 -14.76 -3.30
C GLU A 198 -7.96 -15.55 -1.99
N ILE A 199 -8.54 -15.04 -0.92
CA ILE A 199 -8.57 -15.71 0.38
C ILE A 199 -9.32 -17.04 0.33
N LEU A 200 -10.48 -17.09 -0.34
CA LEU A 200 -11.20 -18.35 -0.51
C LEU A 200 -10.39 -19.41 -1.27
N ARG A 201 -9.58 -18.99 -2.24
CA ARG A 201 -8.64 -19.88 -2.94
C ARG A 201 -7.53 -20.34 -2.01
N GLU A 202 -6.95 -19.46 -1.21
CA GLU A 202 -5.90 -19.79 -0.22
C GLU A 202 -6.40 -20.77 0.84
N LEU A 203 -7.66 -20.63 1.28
CA LEU A 203 -8.30 -21.49 2.26
C LEU A 203 -8.86 -22.80 1.68
N ASN A 204 -8.78 -23.00 0.35
CA ASN A 204 -9.44 -24.11 -0.36
C ASN A 204 -10.97 -24.18 -0.12
N LEU A 205 -11.59 -23.02 0.15
CA LEU A 205 -13.04 -22.87 0.35
C LEU A 205 -13.76 -22.37 -0.91
N GLY A 206 -13.01 -22.10 -1.98
CA GLY A 206 -13.54 -21.74 -3.30
C GLY A 206 -14.34 -22.89 -3.91
N LEU A 207 -15.48 -22.56 -4.53
CA LEU A 207 -16.39 -23.52 -5.18
C LEU A 207 -15.65 -24.63 -5.93
N ARG A 208 -15.95 -25.88 -5.57
CA ARG A 208 -15.68 -27.06 -6.40
C ARG A 208 -16.22 -26.80 -7.80
N ILE A 209 -15.34 -26.86 -8.80
CA ILE A 209 -15.75 -27.04 -10.20
C ILE A 209 -16.56 -28.35 -10.21
N ARG A 210 -17.86 -28.27 -10.50
CA ARG A 210 -18.64 -29.47 -10.81
C ARG A 210 -18.09 -30.02 -12.12
N VAL A 211 -17.24 -31.03 -12.04
CA VAL A 211 -17.03 -31.92 -13.17
C VAL A 211 -18.30 -32.77 -13.25
N GLN A 212 -19.21 -32.40 -14.16
CA GLN A 212 -20.23 -33.32 -14.61
C GLN A 212 -19.52 -34.34 -15.52
N VAL A 213 -19.48 -35.59 -15.05
CA VAL A 213 -19.25 -36.77 -15.90
C VAL A 213 -20.59 -37.18 -16.48
#